data_AF-A0A6J2YW29-F1
#
_entry.id   AF-A0A6J2YW29-F1
#
_cell.length_a   1.000
_cell.length_b   1.000
_cell.length_c   1.000
_cell.angle_alpha   90.00
_cell.angle_beta   90.00
_cell.angle_gamma   90.00
#
_symmetry.space_group_name_H-M   'P 1'
#
loop_
_entity.id
_entity.type
_entity.pdbx_description
1 polymer ?
#
loop_
_entity_poly.entity_id
_entity_poly.type
_entity_poly.pdbx_seq_one_letter_code
_entity_poly.pdbx_strand_id
1 'polypeptide(L)'
;MDAVDLLEKRIEALELQILPKDKSVLSNKSQTIADLLTETQTMISSALSCRESVTSLLQHMHTINEYLDPSSGEYDLEADIKKQYLLQIYPELKARVELIKTFNNLIQFTNSESLQKVTELSGKLQTLAGSNVEIYEECKEVNENVLKALQEYNNISNTIKVLFTQMDKDISQFEYTQNIKISTE
;
A
#
# COMPACT_ATOMS: atom_id res chain seq x y z
N MET A 1 70.89 -66.59 41.28
CA MET A 1 70.44 -65.94 40.03
C MET A 1 70.29 -64.48 40.37
N ASP A 2 71.26 -63.72 39.92
CA ASP A 2 71.83 -62.58 40.64
C ASP A 2 70.89 -61.38 40.70
N ALA A 3 70.86 -60.72 41.87
CA ALA A 3 70.19 -59.43 42.02
C ALA A 3 70.68 -58.41 40.97
N VAL A 4 71.93 -58.56 40.52
CA VAL A 4 72.55 -57.78 39.44
C VAL A 4 71.78 -57.91 38.12
N ASP A 5 71.29 -59.11 37.79
CA ASP A 5 70.62 -59.43 36.52
C ASP A 5 69.20 -58.82 36.47
N LEU A 6 68.54 -58.71 37.63
CA LEU A 6 67.25 -58.02 37.77
C LEU A 6 67.43 -56.50 37.70
N LEU A 7 68.47 -55.97 38.32
CA LEU A 7 68.85 -54.57 38.22
C LEU A 7 69.20 -54.18 36.78
N GLU A 8 69.92 -55.04 36.06
CA GLU A 8 70.31 -54.81 34.67
C GLU A 8 69.09 -54.75 33.75
N LYS A 9 68.14 -55.70 33.85
CA LYS A 9 66.86 -55.63 33.10
C LYS A 9 66.04 -54.38 33.43
N ARG A 10 66.06 -53.95 34.69
CA ARG A 10 65.33 -52.74 35.11
C ARG A 10 65.98 -51.47 34.58
N ILE A 11 67.30 -51.43 34.53
CA ILE A 11 68.06 -50.33 33.93
C ILE A 11 67.78 -50.30 32.42
N GLU A 12 67.85 -51.43 31.73
CA GLU A 12 67.55 -51.52 30.29
C GLU A 12 66.12 -51.04 29.97
N ALA A 13 65.13 -51.39 30.79
CA ALA A 13 63.76 -50.90 30.64
C ALA A 13 63.64 -49.38 30.84
N LEU A 14 64.38 -48.81 31.79
CA LEU A 14 64.41 -47.36 32.05
C LEU A 14 65.14 -46.60 30.94
N GLU A 15 66.23 -47.16 30.42
CA GLU A 15 66.98 -46.59 29.28
C GLU A 15 66.11 -46.53 28.01
N LEU A 16 65.31 -47.56 27.75
CA LEU A 16 64.39 -47.60 26.61
C LEU A 16 63.27 -46.54 26.72
N GLN A 17 62.86 -46.19 27.94
CA GLN A 17 61.80 -45.21 28.20
C GLN A 17 62.29 -43.76 28.21
N ILE A 18 63.56 -43.53 28.59
CA ILE A 18 64.12 -42.19 28.81
C ILE A 18 65.01 -41.73 27.65
N LEU A 19 65.71 -42.65 26.97
CA LEU A 19 66.62 -42.31 25.89
C LEU A 19 65.93 -42.45 24.52
N PRO A 20 65.90 -41.40 23.67
CA PRO A 20 65.42 -41.55 22.30
C PRO A 20 66.35 -42.50 21.52
N LYS A 21 65.77 -43.40 20.71
CA LYS A 21 66.51 -44.38 19.88
C LYS A 21 67.46 -43.75 18.85
N ASP A 22 67.32 -42.46 18.54
CA ASP A 22 68.19 -41.74 17.60
C ASP A 22 69.19 -40.84 18.33
N LYS A 23 70.46 -41.24 18.31
CA LYS A 23 71.60 -40.47 18.88
C LYS A 23 71.94 -39.18 18.12
N SER A 24 71.23 -38.84 17.04
CA SER A 24 71.56 -37.69 16.18
C SER A 24 70.98 -36.35 16.65
N VAL A 25 70.07 -36.32 17.63
CA VAL A 25 69.40 -35.09 18.09
C VAL A 25 70.08 -34.45 19.31
N LEU A 26 71.13 -35.06 19.85
CA LEU A 26 71.79 -34.62 21.10
C LEU A 26 72.77 -33.44 20.93
N SER A 27 72.84 -32.78 19.77
CA SER A 27 73.81 -31.70 19.55
C SER A 27 73.47 -30.37 20.22
N ASN A 28 72.30 -30.19 20.84
CA ASN A 28 71.99 -28.91 21.49
C ASN A 28 71.32 -29.11 22.85
N LYS A 29 72.15 -28.94 23.89
CA LYS A 29 71.83 -28.80 25.33
C LYS A 29 71.29 -30.06 26.02
N SER A 30 72.01 -30.42 27.08
CA SER A 30 71.52 -31.17 28.24
C SER A 30 70.32 -30.44 28.88
N GLN A 31 69.15 -30.45 28.23
CA GLN A 31 67.90 -30.16 28.92
C GLN A 31 67.49 -31.44 29.63
N THR A 32 67.45 -31.38 30.95
CA THR A 32 66.91 -32.46 31.77
C THR A 32 65.48 -32.72 31.30
N ILE A 33 65.01 -33.96 31.24
CA ILE A 33 63.58 -34.23 30.89
C ILE A 33 62.64 -33.43 31.80
N ALA A 34 63.06 -33.19 33.05
CA ALA A 34 62.40 -32.29 33.97
C ALA A 34 62.29 -30.85 33.43
N ASP A 35 63.36 -30.30 32.82
CA ASP A 35 63.34 -28.96 32.23
C ASP A 35 62.39 -28.90 31.04
N LEU A 36 62.42 -29.88 30.14
CA LEU A 36 61.47 -29.98 29.02
C LEU A 36 60.02 -30.16 29.50
N LEU A 37 59.79 -30.91 30.57
CA LEU A 37 58.48 -31.06 31.18
C LEU A 37 58.02 -29.74 31.81
N THR A 38 58.90 -29.00 32.48
CA THR A 38 58.55 -27.68 33.02
C THR A 38 58.32 -26.65 31.92
N GLU A 39 59.07 -26.71 30.83
CA GLU A 39 58.92 -25.84 29.67
C GLU A 39 57.60 -26.11 28.95
N THR A 40 57.27 -27.39 28.70
CA THR A 40 55.98 -27.78 28.13
C THR A 40 54.82 -27.45 29.06
N GLN A 41 54.96 -27.67 30.36
CA GLN A 41 53.96 -27.25 31.36
C GLN A 41 53.77 -25.73 31.38
N THR A 42 54.85 -24.96 31.22
CA THR A 42 54.80 -23.49 31.14
C THR A 42 54.13 -23.05 29.84
N MET A 43 54.42 -23.70 28.70
CA MET A 43 53.75 -23.46 27.42
C MET A 43 52.27 -23.83 27.46
N ILE A 44 51.90 -24.96 28.08
CA ILE A 44 50.51 -25.37 28.25
C ILE A 44 49.78 -24.39 29.16
N SER A 45 50.41 -23.95 30.25
CA SER A 45 49.84 -22.98 31.19
C SER A 45 49.66 -21.60 30.55
N SER A 46 50.62 -21.15 29.75
CA SER A 46 50.52 -19.87 29.03
C SER A 46 49.48 -19.94 27.91
N ALA A 47 49.38 -21.06 27.19
CA ALA A 47 48.33 -21.30 26.20
C ALA A 47 46.94 -21.35 26.86
N LEU A 48 46.81 -21.98 28.03
CA LEU A 48 45.56 -22.04 28.78
C LEU A 48 45.16 -20.66 29.31
N SER A 49 46.10 -19.89 29.86
CA SER A 49 45.86 -18.52 30.33
C SER A 49 45.49 -17.58 29.17
N CYS A 50 46.12 -17.72 28.01
CA CYS A 50 45.76 -16.98 26.79
C CYS A 50 44.36 -17.36 26.31
N ARG A 51 43.99 -18.65 26.37
CA ARG A 51 42.64 -19.08 26.04
C ARG A 51 41.60 -18.49 26.99
N GLU A 52 41.88 -18.45 28.28
CA GLU A 52 40.98 -17.88 29.29
C GLU A 52 40.80 -16.37 29.09
N SER A 53 41.89 -15.64 28.81
CA SER A 53 41.81 -14.20 28.53
C SER A 53 41.08 -13.88 27.22
N VAL A 54 41.30 -14.67 26.15
CA VAL A 54 40.56 -14.53 24.89
C VAL A 54 39.08 -14.89 25.07
N THR A 55 38.75 -15.90 25.86
CA THR A 55 37.36 -16.28 26.14
C THR A 55 36.65 -15.19 26.96
N SER A 56 37.32 -14.62 27.96
CA SER A 56 36.82 -13.48 28.74
C SER A 56 36.64 -12.23 27.87
N LEU A 57 37.59 -11.96 26.95
CA LEU A 57 37.48 -10.86 26.00
C LEU A 57 36.33 -11.06 25.02
N LEU A 58 36.10 -12.28 24.51
CA LEU A 58 34.96 -12.58 23.65
C LEU A 58 33.61 -12.42 24.37
N GLN A 59 33.54 -12.81 25.65
CA GLN A 59 32.35 -12.56 26.47
C GLN A 59 32.13 -11.05 26.67
N HIS A 60 33.18 -10.29 27.00
CA HIS A 60 33.09 -8.84 27.12
C HIS A 60 32.84 -8.14 25.78
N MET A 61 33.29 -8.68 24.64
CA MET A 61 33.03 -8.11 23.32
C MET A 61 31.53 -8.07 23.04
N HIS A 62 30.77 -9.09 23.48
CA HIS A 62 29.32 -9.08 23.35
C HIS A 62 28.70 -7.92 24.16
N THR A 63 29.13 -7.77 25.42
CA THR A 63 28.69 -6.68 26.29
C THR A 63 29.11 -5.30 25.77
N ILE A 64 30.33 -5.16 25.25
CA ILE A 64 30.83 -3.91 24.66
C ILE A 64 30.04 -3.58 23.38
N ASN A 65 29.73 -4.58 22.56
CA ASN A 65 28.89 -4.39 21.38
C ASN A 65 27.47 -3.99 21.75
N GLU A 66 26.95 -4.49 22.88
CA GLU A 66 25.69 -4.05 23.45
C GLU A 66 25.77 -2.59 23.90
N TYR A 67 26.81 -2.16 24.63
CA TYR A 67 27.01 -0.76 25.04
C TYR A 67 27.31 0.22 23.90
N LEU A 68 27.85 -0.26 22.78
CA LEU A 68 28.10 0.53 21.58
C LEU A 68 26.87 0.65 20.67
N ASP A 69 25.82 -0.14 20.91
CA ASP A 69 24.55 0.03 20.23
C ASP A 69 23.90 1.35 20.70
N PRO A 70 23.68 2.35 19.83
CA PRO A 70 23.03 3.61 20.19
C PRO A 70 21.61 3.43 20.74
N SER A 71 21.02 2.23 20.63
CA SER A 71 19.72 1.88 21.21
C SER A 71 19.80 1.42 22.68
N SER A 72 20.98 1.12 23.22
CA SER A 72 21.17 0.59 24.59
C SER A 72 21.61 1.65 25.60
N GLY A 73 21.83 2.89 25.16
CA GLY A 73 21.98 4.01 26.08
C GLY A 73 20.75 4.07 26.99
N GLU A 74 20.96 4.18 28.30
CA GLU A 74 19.89 4.35 29.27
C GLU A 74 18.97 5.50 28.83
N TYR A 75 17.85 5.17 28.18
CA TYR A 75 16.69 6.05 28.03
C TYR A 75 15.96 6.21 29.35
N ASP A 76 16.67 6.09 30.48
CA ASP A 76 16.17 6.54 31.75
C ASP A 76 16.44 8.04 31.89
N LEU A 77 15.86 8.80 30.95
CA LEU A 77 15.45 10.15 31.28
C LEU A 77 14.64 10.05 32.57
N GLU A 78 15.10 10.76 33.58
CA GLU A 78 14.46 10.88 34.88
C GLU A 78 12.95 11.07 34.69
N ALA A 79 12.13 10.34 35.45
CA ALA A 79 10.69 10.25 35.22
C ALA A 79 10.01 11.63 35.16
N ASP A 80 10.56 12.61 35.88
CA ASP A 80 10.12 14.01 35.85
C ASP A 80 10.40 14.71 34.51
N ILE A 81 11.52 14.43 33.85
CA ILE A 81 11.83 14.98 32.52
C ILE A 81 10.90 14.38 31.46
N LYS A 82 10.65 13.06 31.53
CA LYS A 82 9.68 12.39 30.65
C LYS A 82 8.27 12.97 30.83
N LYS A 83 7.87 13.24 32.08
CA LYS A 83 6.58 13.86 32.41
C LYS A 83 6.48 15.29 31.87
N GLN A 84 7.52 16.10 32.05
CA GLN A 84 7.54 17.48 31.56
C GLN A 84 7.50 17.53 30.02
N TYR A 85 8.27 16.66 29.37
CA TYR A 85 8.27 16.50 27.92
C TYR A 85 6.89 16.06 27.39
N LEU A 86 6.28 15.07 28.04
CA LEU A 86 4.93 14.61 27.67
C LEU A 86 3.89 15.72 27.86
N LEU A 87 3.99 16.52 28.94
CA LEU A 87 3.07 17.63 29.19
C LEU A 87 3.23 18.74 28.14
N GLN A 88 4.45 18.99 27.69
CA GLN A 88 4.75 19.95 26.62
C GLN A 88 4.19 19.50 25.27
N ILE A 89 4.24 18.20 24.98
CA ILE A 89 3.74 17.61 23.72
C ILE A 89 2.25 17.30 23.76
N TYR A 90 1.65 17.20 24.95
CA TYR A 90 0.23 16.94 25.13
C TYR A 90 -0.71 17.79 24.26
N PRO A 91 -0.57 19.13 24.13
CA PRO A 91 -1.44 19.92 23.25
C PRO A 91 -1.31 19.51 21.77
N GLU A 92 -0.10 19.21 21.31
CA GLU A 92 0.13 18.73 19.94
C GLU A 92 -0.46 17.33 19.73
N LEU A 93 -0.27 16.43 20.70
CA LEU A 93 -0.84 15.09 20.67
C LEU A 93 -2.38 15.14 20.67
N LYS A 94 -2.97 16.02 21.48
CA LYS A 94 -4.42 16.24 21.51
C LYS A 94 -4.93 16.74 20.17
N ALA A 95 -4.27 17.72 19.55
CA ALA A 95 -4.62 18.21 18.22
C ALA A 95 -4.53 17.11 17.16
N ARG A 96 -3.47 16.28 17.20
CA ARG A 96 -3.32 15.12 16.30
C ARG A 96 -4.42 14.07 16.52
N VAL A 97 -4.80 13.79 17.76
CA VAL A 97 -5.89 12.85 18.08
C VAL A 97 -7.25 13.38 17.59
N GLU A 98 -7.52 14.67 17.75
CA GLU A 98 -8.72 15.30 17.19
C GLU A 98 -8.74 15.21 15.66
N LEU A 99 -7.59 15.44 15.00
CA LEU A 99 -7.45 15.26 13.56
C LEU A 99 -7.65 13.80 13.12
N ILE A 100 -7.16 12.83 13.89
CA ILE A 100 -7.38 11.40 13.60
C ILE A 100 -8.87 11.03 13.78
N LYS A 101 -9.55 11.61 14.77
CA LYS A 101 -11.00 11.41 14.95
C LYS A 101 -11.78 11.99 13.78
N THR A 102 -11.46 13.20 13.31
CA THR A 102 -12.11 13.78 12.13
C THR A 102 -11.78 12.98 10.87
N PHE A 103 -10.55 12.49 10.72
CA PHE A 103 -10.15 11.64 9.61
C PHE A 103 -10.90 10.30 9.59
N ASN A 104 -11.01 9.60 10.72
CA ASN A 104 -11.81 8.37 10.83
C ASN A 104 -13.29 8.63 10.51
N ASN A 105 -13.82 9.77 10.97
CA ASN A 105 -15.17 10.19 10.62
C ASN A 105 -15.33 10.52 9.13
N LEU A 106 -14.27 10.85 8.40
CA LEU A 106 -14.30 11.11 6.96
C LEU A 106 -14.13 9.81 6.15
N ILE A 107 -13.29 8.88 6.60
CA ILE A 107 -13.08 7.57 5.95
C ILE A 107 -14.40 6.81 5.74
N GLN A 108 -15.29 6.84 6.74
CA GLN A 108 -16.62 6.22 6.63
C GLN A 108 -17.48 6.80 5.49
N PHE A 109 -17.28 8.07 5.12
CA PHE A 109 -17.98 8.69 3.99
C PHE A 109 -17.26 8.46 2.66
N THR A 110 -15.93 8.37 2.67
CA THR A 110 -15.11 8.07 1.49
C THR A 110 -15.35 6.66 0.96
N ASN A 111 -15.60 5.69 1.86
CA ASN A 111 -15.97 4.32 1.49
C ASN A 111 -17.47 4.14 1.26
N SER A 112 -18.25 5.23 1.25
CA SER A 112 -19.68 5.10 0.96
C SER A 112 -19.86 4.60 -0.48
N GLU A 113 -20.62 3.52 -0.61
CA GLU A 113 -21.04 2.92 -1.89
C GLU A 113 -21.66 3.99 -2.83
N SER A 114 -22.16 5.08 -2.26
CA SER A 114 -22.63 6.29 -2.94
C SER A 114 -21.60 6.87 -3.91
N LEU A 115 -20.31 6.92 -3.57
CA LEU A 115 -19.28 7.46 -4.47
C LEU A 115 -19.01 6.55 -5.66
N GLN A 116 -19.09 5.23 -5.49
CA GLN A 116 -19.02 4.28 -6.62
C GLN A 116 -20.28 4.39 -7.50
N LYS A 117 -21.46 4.53 -6.89
CA LYS A 117 -22.72 4.70 -7.61
C LYS A 117 -22.79 6.01 -8.39
N VAL A 118 -22.05 7.05 -8.01
CA VAL A 118 -22.00 8.32 -8.78
C VAL A 118 -21.43 8.10 -10.18
N THR A 119 -20.38 7.30 -10.36
CA THR A 119 -19.81 7.04 -11.69
C THR A 119 -20.78 6.23 -12.56
N GLU A 120 -21.46 5.24 -11.98
CA GLU A 120 -22.49 4.46 -12.67
C GLU A 120 -23.71 5.33 -13.05
N LEU A 121 -24.17 6.17 -12.13
CA LEU A 121 -25.29 7.09 -12.33
C LEU A 121 -24.95 8.15 -13.38
N SER A 122 -23.70 8.63 -13.41
CA SER A 122 -23.21 9.58 -14.43
C SER A 122 -23.30 8.99 -15.83
N GLY A 123 -22.88 7.73 -16.02
CA GLY A 123 -23.01 7.03 -17.30
C GLY A 123 -24.48 6.90 -17.73
N LYS A 124 -25.36 6.48 -16.81
CA LYS A 124 -26.81 6.40 -17.06
C LYS A 124 -27.42 7.77 -17.39
N LEU A 125 -27.01 8.82 -16.68
CA LEU A 125 -27.47 10.18 -16.91
C LEU A 125 -27.04 10.70 -18.29
N GLN A 126 -25.81 10.40 -18.72
CA GLN A 126 -25.33 10.77 -20.05
C GLN A 126 -26.13 10.08 -21.15
N THR A 127 -26.42 8.78 -21.00
CA THR A 127 -27.27 8.06 -21.97
C THR A 127 -28.70 8.61 -22.00
N LEU A 128 -29.26 8.93 -20.82
CA LEU A 128 -30.59 9.52 -20.72
C LEU A 128 -30.63 10.93 -21.33
N ALA A 129 -29.60 11.74 -21.12
CA ALA A 129 -29.48 13.07 -21.71
C ALA A 129 -29.41 12.98 -23.25
N GLY A 130 -28.66 12.02 -23.80
CA GLY A 130 -28.64 11.75 -25.23
C GLY A 130 -30.02 11.39 -25.78
N SER A 131 -30.70 10.42 -25.16
CA SER A 131 -32.06 10.02 -25.56
C SER A 131 -33.07 11.17 -25.42
N ASN A 132 -32.95 12.02 -24.39
CA ASN A 132 -33.85 13.16 -24.23
C ASN A 132 -33.69 14.21 -25.34
N VAL A 133 -32.47 14.39 -25.86
CA VAL A 133 -32.24 15.28 -27.00
C VAL A 133 -32.90 14.73 -28.25
N GLU A 134 -32.76 13.42 -28.51
CA GLU A 134 -33.42 12.75 -29.64
C GLU A 134 -34.95 12.88 -29.55
N ILE A 135 -35.53 12.59 -28.39
CA ILE A 135 -36.98 12.72 -28.15
C ILE A 135 -37.44 14.17 -28.34
N TYR A 136 -36.64 15.15 -27.89
CA TYR A 136 -36.96 16.56 -28.06
C TYR A 136 -36.97 16.96 -29.54
N GLU A 137 -36.01 16.46 -30.32
CA GLU A 137 -35.92 16.73 -31.76
C GLU A 137 -37.08 16.08 -32.53
N GLU A 138 -37.43 14.84 -32.22
CA GLU A 138 -38.60 14.15 -32.78
C GLU A 138 -39.91 14.89 -32.42
N CYS A 139 -40.07 15.31 -31.17
CA CYS A 139 -41.24 16.06 -30.73
C CYS A 139 -41.36 17.40 -31.47
N LYS A 140 -40.24 18.07 -31.72
CA LYS A 140 -40.20 19.30 -32.50
C LYS A 140 -40.62 19.05 -33.95
N GLU A 141 -40.09 18.02 -34.59
CA GLU A 141 -40.45 17.65 -35.98
C GLU A 141 -41.94 17.32 -36.10
N VAL A 142 -42.47 16.51 -35.19
CA VAL A 142 -43.90 16.16 -35.15
C VAL A 142 -44.74 17.42 -34.97
N ASN A 143 -44.36 18.32 -34.07
CA ASN A 143 -45.08 19.57 -33.85
C ASN A 143 -45.07 20.49 -35.09
N GLU A 144 -43.94 20.58 -35.78
CA GLU A 144 -43.85 21.34 -37.05
C GLU A 144 -44.73 20.73 -38.15
N ASN A 145 -44.78 19.39 -38.25
CA ASN A 145 -45.62 18.70 -39.22
C ASN A 145 -47.12 18.89 -38.91
N VAL A 146 -47.51 18.80 -37.63
CA VAL A 146 -48.89 19.08 -37.20
C VAL A 146 -49.26 20.53 -37.50
N LEU A 147 -48.37 21.48 -37.25
CA LEU A 147 -48.62 22.90 -37.53
C LEU A 147 -48.82 23.14 -39.03
N LYS A 148 -48.00 22.53 -39.89
CA LYS A 148 -48.17 22.58 -41.36
C LYS A 148 -49.52 21.99 -41.78
N ALA A 149 -49.87 20.81 -41.29
CA ALA A 149 -51.15 20.17 -41.61
C ALA A 149 -52.35 21.03 -41.16
N LEU A 150 -52.24 21.69 -40.01
CA LEU A 150 -53.28 22.59 -39.49
C LEU A 150 -53.39 23.85 -40.36
N GLN A 151 -52.27 24.41 -40.83
CA GLN A 151 -52.27 25.52 -41.79
C GLN A 151 -52.91 25.13 -43.13
N GLU A 152 -52.58 23.95 -43.67
CA GLU A 152 -53.21 23.43 -44.89
C GLU A 152 -54.72 23.24 -44.70
N TYR A 153 -55.14 22.65 -43.58
CA TYR A 153 -56.54 22.52 -43.24
C TYR A 153 -57.26 23.88 -43.15
N ASN A 154 -56.62 24.88 -42.53
CA ASN A 154 -57.18 26.22 -42.43
C ASN A 154 -57.33 26.89 -43.81
N ASN A 155 -56.32 26.73 -44.68
CA ASN A 155 -56.37 27.20 -46.06
C ASN A 155 -57.50 26.54 -46.84
N ILE A 156 -57.61 25.21 -46.78
CA ILE A 156 -58.70 24.46 -47.44
C ILE A 156 -60.06 24.93 -46.90
N SER A 157 -60.20 25.08 -45.58
CA SER A 157 -61.43 25.57 -44.94
C SER A 157 -61.81 26.97 -45.44
N ASN A 158 -60.83 27.87 -45.58
CA ASN A 158 -61.08 29.20 -46.15
C ASN A 158 -61.45 29.15 -47.63
N THR A 159 -60.78 28.34 -48.44
CA THR A 159 -61.13 28.16 -49.86
C THR A 159 -62.57 27.62 -49.99
N ILE A 160 -62.96 26.65 -49.16
CA ILE A 160 -64.32 26.13 -49.12
C ILE A 160 -65.32 27.22 -48.75
N LYS A 161 -65.03 28.04 -47.73
CA LYS A 161 -65.90 29.18 -47.35
C LYS A 161 -66.07 30.15 -48.51
N VAL A 162 -64.98 30.53 -49.18
CA VAL A 162 -65.04 31.44 -50.34
C VAL A 162 -65.87 30.82 -51.46
N LEU A 163 -65.67 29.54 -51.75
CA LEU A 163 -66.41 28.83 -52.80
C LEU A 163 -67.92 28.74 -52.49
N PHE A 164 -68.29 28.49 -51.24
CA PHE A 164 -69.69 28.55 -50.81
C PHE A 164 -70.28 29.96 -50.94
N THR A 165 -69.56 31.00 -50.51
CA THR A 165 -70.06 32.38 -50.69
C THR A 165 -70.21 32.78 -52.16
N GLN A 166 -69.35 32.27 -53.03
CA GLN A 166 -69.44 32.46 -54.47
C GLN A 166 -70.67 31.73 -55.03
N MET A 167 -70.88 30.46 -54.67
CA MET A 167 -72.06 29.69 -55.05
C MET A 167 -73.36 30.35 -54.56
N ASP A 168 -73.43 30.82 -53.32
CA ASP A 168 -74.59 31.52 -52.78
C ASP A 168 -74.90 32.81 -53.56
N LYS A 169 -73.85 33.54 -53.96
CA LYS A 169 -73.99 34.73 -54.80
C LYS A 169 -74.51 34.39 -56.19
N ASP A 170 -73.98 33.34 -56.81
CA ASP A 170 -74.42 32.91 -58.14
C ASP A 170 -75.88 32.43 -58.10
N ILE A 171 -76.26 31.65 -57.08
CA ILE A 171 -77.66 31.22 -56.85
C ILE A 171 -78.57 32.43 -56.66
N SER A 172 -78.19 33.40 -55.83
CA SER A 172 -78.97 34.63 -55.62
C SER A 172 -79.16 35.42 -56.93
N GLN A 173 -78.16 35.45 -57.80
CA GLN A 173 -78.27 36.09 -59.13
C GLN A 173 -79.23 35.32 -60.05
N PHE A 174 -79.18 33.98 -60.05
CA PHE A 174 -80.13 33.16 -60.79
C PHE A 174 -81.57 33.34 -60.28
N GLU A 175 -81.78 33.37 -58.96
CA GLU A 175 -83.10 33.62 -58.38
C GLU A 175 -83.64 35.01 -58.74
N TYR A 176 -82.79 36.04 -58.71
CA TYR A 176 -83.18 37.41 -59.07
C TYR A 176 -83.57 37.51 -60.56
N THR A 177 -82.77 36.90 -61.45
CA THR A 177 -83.08 36.88 -62.89
C THR A 177 -84.32 36.05 -63.22
N GLN A 178 -84.61 35.01 -62.43
CA GLN A 178 -85.83 34.20 -62.57
C GLN A 178 -87.07 34.93 -62.03
N ASN A 179 -86.98 35.63 -60.90
CA ASN A 179 -88.09 36.44 -60.35
C ASN A 179 -88.48 37.62 -61.24
N ILE A 180 -87.50 38.25 -61.90
CA ILE A 180 -87.77 39.31 -62.89
C ILE A 180 -88.58 38.76 -64.08
N LYS A 181 -88.27 37.55 -64.54
CA LYS A 181 -89.02 36.90 -65.63
C LYS A 181 -90.46 36.56 -65.25
N ILE A 182 -90.74 36.23 -63.99
CA ILE A 182 -92.10 35.94 -63.50
C ILE A 182 -92.92 37.23 -63.27
N SER A 183 -92.28 38.36 -63.01
CA SER A 183 -92.95 39.67 -62.83
C SER A 183 -93.18 40.45 -64.13
N THR A 184 -92.77 39.89 -65.27
CA THR A 184 -92.90 40.51 -66.61
C THR A 184 -93.83 39.74 -67.55
N GLU A 185 -94.50 38.70 -67.06
CA GLU A 185 -95.74 38.13 -67.62
C GLU A 185 -96.95 38.63 -66.81
#